data_AF-A0AAW7ZAY5-F1
#
_entry.id   AF-A0AAW7ZAY5-F1
#
_cell.length_a   1.000
_cell.length_b   1.000
_cell.length_c   1.000
_cell.angle_alpha   90.00
_cell.angle_beta   90.00
_cell.angle_gamma   90.00
#
_symmetry.space_group_name_H-M   'P 1'
#
loop_
_entity.id
_entity.type
_entity.pdbx_description
1 polymer ?
#
loop_
_entity_poly.entity_id
_entity_poly.type
_entity_poly.pdbx_seq_one_letter_code
_entity_poly.pdbx_strand_id
1 'polypeptide(L)'
;MKDMIYNYLMLIASKKRRIETKDIEKYVIDKLGLDEYWGKCGGYNSFNKVIESLVQEGVIQPVKSWKQNGKQPALYNGYQVILQEDNLDAALIQLLSTQYHPAIKVSYYFNHKSAYQEDKFYLTALNKFLQQNIALTELPAITVNERSFQIFHDEKWLLSKQGRNFLQRVGLTLEDLQCYPTYEPFFYFQRQNRSAQEVNVLIVENKDTFFSLKKLFQKGIYSWSKTSFSLLIYGEGKKIEKSFSFFWELEEYKNSNAIFYYFGDLDLEGVLIWYELQRQEWVDIKPFVFFYEALINKYLHVARPIKKEQKISEEAVQAFLTHFSTDASEAISKMLRCNLYLPQEGLNYQLLNELSD
;
A
#
# COMPACT_ATOMS: atom_id res chain seq x y z
N MET A 1 -7.58 38.00 17.22
CA MET A 1 -8.39 37.61 16.03
C MET A 1 -7.53 37.38 14.79
N LYS A 2 -6.65 38.32 14.39
CA LYS A 2 -5.81 38.21 13.19
C LYS A 2 -4.94 36.94 13.12
N ASP A 3 -4.12 36.68 14.13
CA ASP A 3 -3.23 35.50 14.13
C ASP A 3 -4.00 34.17 14.08
N MET A 4 -5.16 34.13 14.73
CA MET A 4 -6.06 32.97 14.71
C MET A 4 -6.61 32.72 13.30
N ILE A 5 -7.06 33.77 12.60
CA ILE A 5 -7.51 33.66 11.21
C ILE A 5 -6.33 33.25 10.31
N TYR A 6 -5.15 33.86 10.49
CA TYR A 6 -3.95 33.52 9.72
C TYR A 6 -3.60 32.03 9.85
N ASN A 7 -3.50 31.51 11.07
CA ASN A 7 -3.16 30.11 11.32
C ASN A 7 -4.19 29.14 10.74
N TYR A 8 -5.47 29.48 10.83
CA TYR A 8 -6.56 28.71 10.23
C TYR A 8 -6.46 28.66 8.70
N LEU A 9 -6.17 29.80 8.07
CA LEU A 9 -6.00 29.89 6.62
C LEU A 9 -4.81 29.05 6.14
N MET A 10 -3.67 29.11 6.85
CA MET A 10 -2.49 28.30 6.52
C MET A 10 -2.75 26.80 6.64
N LEU A 11 -3.48 26.38 7.69
CA LEU A 11 -3.85 24.97 7.90
C LEU A 11 -4.72 24.44 6.76
N ILE A 12 -5.74 25.20 6.33
CA ILE A 12 -6.68 24.77 5.29
C ILE A 12 -6.06 24.83 3.89
N ALA A 13 -5.19 25.80 3.62
CA ALA A 13 -4.56 25.99 2.32
C ALA A 13 -3.77 24.76 1.84
N SER A 14 -3.31 23.90 2.77
CA SER A 14 -2.69 22.60 2.47
C SER A 14 -3.62 21.63 1.71
N LYS A 15 -4.94 21.77 1.86
CA LYS A 15 -5.97 20.91 1.25
C LYS A 15 -6.83 21.63 0.21
N LYS A 16 -7.18 22.89 0.46
CA LYS A 16 -8.06 23.69 -0.41
C LYS A 16 -7.61 25.15 -0.43
N ARG A 17 -7.20 25.64 -1.60
CA ARG A 17 -6.67 27.01 -1.77
C ARG A 17 -7.73 28.13 -1.71
N ARG A 18 -9.03 27.80 -1.79
CA ARG A 18 -10.14 28.78 -1.75
C ARG A 18 -11.09 28.49 -0.60
N ILE A 19 -11.48 29.53 0.11
CA ILE A 19 -12.33 29.46 1.30
C ILE A 19 -13.41 30.56 1.26
N GLU A 20 -14.60 30.26 1.75
CA GLU A 20 -15.68 31.23 1.84
C GLU A 20 -15.56 32.08 3.10
N THR A 21 -15.92 33.36 3.00
CA THR A 21 -15.87 34.31 4.12
C THR A 21 -16.72 33.87 5.29
N LYS A 22 -17.86 33.19 5.02
CA LYS A 22 -18.72 32.62 6.05
C LYS A 22 -18.03 31.52 6.86
N ASP A 23 -17.16 30.73 6.24
CA ASP A 23 -16.44 29.65 6.90
C ASP A 23 -15.33 30.20 7.80
N ILE A 24 -14.69 31.31 7.38
CA ILE A 24 -13.71 32.03 8.20
C ILE A 24 -14.42 32.68 9.41
N GLU A 25 -15.53 33.38 9.18
CA GLU A 25 -16.30 34.04 10.25
C GLU A 25 -16.84 33.01 11.25
N LYS A 26 -17.38 31.89 10.76
CA LYS A 26 -17.84 30.78 11.60
C LYS A 26 -16.72 30.22 12.47
N TYR A 27 -15.54 29.97 11.91
CA TYR A 27 -14.39 29.48 12.69
C TYR A 27 -14.01 30.44 13.83
N VAL A 28 -14.04 31.75 13.56
CA VAL A 28 -13.77 32.78 14.57
C VAL A 28 -14.80 32.74 15.70
N ILE A 29 -16.09 32.64 15.35
CA ILE A 29 -17.19 32.55 16.31
C ILE A 29 -17.10 31.26 17.13
N ASP A 30 -16.80 30.12 16.50
CA ASP A 30 -16.67 28.83 17.19
C ASP A 30 -15.49 28.83 18.19
N LYS A 31 -14.45 29.64 17.94
CA LYS A 31 -13.28 29.75 18.83
C LYS A 31 -13.41 30.77 19.94
N LEU A 32 -14.09 31.89 19.70
CA LEU A 32 -14.26 32.96 20.68
C LEU A 32 -15.58 32.83 21.47
N GLY A 33 -16.60 32.18 20.91
CA GLY A 33 -17.97 32.24 21.38
C GLY A 33 -18.70 33.50 20.88
N LEU A 34 -20.03 33.39 20.74
CA LEU A 34 -20.89 34.46 20.20
C LEU A 34 -20.83 35.76 21.02
N ASP A 35 -20.88 35.65 22.35
CA ASP A 35 -20.89 36.80 23.24
C ASP A 35 -19.57 37.57 23.22
N GLU A 36 -18.45 36.86 23.13
CA GLU A 36 -17.13 37.48 23.07
C GLU A 36 -16.86 38.10 21.70
N TYR A 37 -17.31 37.44 20.61
CA TYR A 37 -17.21 37.95 19.25
C TYR A 37 -17.92 39.31 19.11
N TRP A 38 -19.18 39.40 19.52
CA TRP A 38 -19.96 40.64 19.41
C TRP A 38 -19.60 41.67 20.49
N GLY A 39 -19.33 41.23 21.73
CA GLY A 39 -19.14 42.13 22.86
C GLY A 39 -17.73 42.72 22.95
N LYS A 40 -16.71 41.87 23.13
CA LYS A 40 -15.34 42.32 23.42
C LYS A 40 -14.48 42.48 22.17
N CYS A 41 -14.75 41.68 21.14
CA CYS A 41 -13.93 41.64 19.93
C CYS A 41 -14.41 42.60 18.82
N GLY A 42 -15.49 43.36 19.02
CA GLY A 42 -16.01 44.34 18.07
C GLY A 42 -16.74 43.75 16.85
N GLY A 43 -17.10 42.46 16.90
CA GLY A 43 -17.95 41.77 15.94
C GLY A 43 -17.49 41.87 14.49
N TYR A 44 -18.48 41.96 13.60
CA TYR A 44 -18.25 41.97 12.15
C TYR A 44 -17.33 43.10 11.68
N ASN A 45 -17.37 44.28 12.32
CA ASN A 45 -16.51 45.40 11.92
C ASN A 45 -15.03 45.11 12.17
N SER A 46 -14.70 44.49 13.30
CA SER A 46 -13.32 44.05 13.58
C SER A 46 -12.90 42.91 12.66
N PHE A 47 -13.81 41.95 12.43
CA PHE A 47 -13.56 40.86 11.49
C PHE A 47 -13.26 41.39 10.07
N ASN A 48 -14.05 42.33 9.58
CA ASN A 48 -13.84 42.98 8.30
C ASN A 48 -12.46 43.65 8.21
N LYS A 49 -12.05 44.45 9.21
CA LYS A 49 -10.72 45.07 9.25
C LYS A 49 -9.59 44.04 9.19
N VAL A 50 -9.75 42.91 9.86
CA VAL A 50 -8.75 41.83 9.83
C VAL A 50 -8.65 41.20 8.45
N ILE A 51 -9.78 40.93 7.79
CA ILE A 51 -9.78 40.42 6.41
C ILE A 51 -9.14 41.41 5.45
N GLU A 52 -9.46 42.71 5.56
CA GLU A 52 -8.84 43.76 4.74
C GLU A 52 -7.32 43.84 4.97
N SER A 53 -6.85 43.76 6.21
CA SER A 53 -5.42 43.71 6.55
C SER A 53 -4.73 42.50 5.91
N LEU A 54 -5.35 41.31 5.95
CA LEU A 54 -4.79 40.11 5.31
C LEU A 54 -4.75 40.20 3.77
N VAL A 55 -5.69 40.93 3.17
CA VAL A 55 -5.66 41.25 1.73
C VAL A 55 -4.53 42.23 1.42
N GLN A 56 -4.37 43.29 2.22
CA GLN A 56 -3.30 44.27 2.06
C GLN A 56 -1.91 43.64 2.22
N GLU A 57 -1.77 42.68 3.12
CA GLU A 57 -0.53 41.91 3.35
C GLU A 57 -0.28 40.82 2.31
N GLY A 58 -1.20 40.64 1.35
CA GLY A 58 -1.06 39.65 0.29
C GLY A 58 -1.19 38.20 0.76
N VAL A 59 -1.68 37.95 1.97
CA VAL A 59 -1.91 36.59 2.52
C VAL A 59 -3.11 35.93 1.82
N ILE A 60 -4.12 36.73 1.46
CA ILE A 60 -5.30 36.27 0.75
C ILE A 60 -5.68 37.24 -0.37
N GLN A 61 -6.28 36.71 -1.44
CA GLN A 61 -6.76 37.50 -2.57
C GLN A 61 -8.27 37.27 -2.79
N PRO A 62 -9.08 38.33 -3.01
CA PRO A 62 -10.51 38.17 -3.24
C PRO A 62 -10.83 37.43 -4.54
N VAL A 63 -11.76 36.48 -4.47
CA VAL A 63 -12.27 35.78 -5.66
C VAL A 63 -13.39 36.63 -6.28
N LYS A 64 -13.03 37.50 -7.23
CA LYS A 64 -13.96 38.50 -7.80
C LYS A 64 -15.26 37.90 -8.36
N SER A 65 -15.21 36.69 -8.91
CA SER A 65 -16.39 36.00 -9.46
C SER A 65 -17.43 35.60 -8.40
N TRP A 66 -17.06 35.54 -7.12
CA TRP A 66 -17.97 35.16 -6.03
C TRP A 66 -18.79 36.34 -5.47
N LYS A 67 -18.60 37.54 -6.02
CA LYS A 67 -19.31 38.77 -5.61
C LYS A 67 -19.13 39.09 -4.12
N GLN A 68 -19.80 40.13 -3.63
CA GLN A 68 -19.74 40.57 -2.24
C GLN A 68 -20.92 40.04 -1.41
N ASN A 69 -20.77 40.02 -0.10
CA ASN A 69 -21.71 39.44 0.87
C ASN A 69 -22.92 40.33 1.23
N GLY A 70 -23.01 41.54 0.65
CA GLY A 70 -24.12 42.48 0.90
C GLY A 70 -24.15 43.09 2.32
N LYS A 71 -23.14 42.83 3.17
CA LYS A 71 -22.99 43.45 4.50
C LYS A 71 -22.32 44.83 4.38
N GLN A 72 -22.39 45.63 5.45
CA GLN A 72 -21.73 46.94 5.55
C GLN A 72 -20.79 46.95 6.77
N PRO A 73 -19.46 47.13 6.58
CA PRO A 73 -18.72 47.21 5.31
C PRO A 73 -18.70 45.87 4.53
N ALA A 74 -18.63 45.95 3.19
CA ALA A 74 -18.74 44.79 2.32
C ALA A 74 -17.45 43.97 2.25
N LEU A 75 -17.57 42.63 2.32
CA LEU A 75 -16.48 41.69 2.00
C LEU A 75 -16.86 40.86 0.77
N TYR A 76 -15.86 40.30 0.08
CA TYR A 76 -16.11 39.28 -0.95
C TYR A 76 -16.65 38.00 -0.30
N ASN A 77 -17.41 37.18 -1.03
CA ASN A 77 -17.94 35.91 -0.49
C ASN A 77 -16.87 34.84 -0.32
N GLY A 78 -15.69 35.00 -0.91
CA GLY A 78 -14.55 34.14 -0.62
C GLY A 78 -13.22 34.66 -1.14
N TYR A 79 -12.18 33.99 -0.66
CA TYR A 79 -10.79 34.38 -0.82
C TYR A 79 -9.94 33.17 -1.22
N GLN A 80 -8.91 33.43 -2.03
CA GLN A 80 -7.86 32.49 -2.34
C GLN A 80 -6.67 32.75 -1.42
N VAL A 81 -6.21 31.75 -0.69
CA VAL A 81 -5.02 31.85 0.15
C VAL A 81 -3.78 31.86 -0.74
N ILE A 82 -2.92 32.86 -0.52
CA ILE A 82 -1.62 32.98 -1.18
C ILE A 82 -0.60 32.35 -0.23
N LEU A 83 -0.13 31.17 -0.58
CA LEU A 83 1.05 30.60 0.06
C LEU A 83 2.23 31.42 -0.45
N GLN A 84 2.93 32.09 0.46
CA GLN A 84 4.24 32.64 0.10
C GLN A 84 5.08 31.47 -0.42
N GLU A 85 5.68 31.63 -1.59
CA GLU A 85 6.55 30.62 -2.15
C GLU A 85 7.71 30.42 -1.18
N ASP A 86 7.76 29.24 -0.58
CA ASP A 86 8.85 28.79 0.31
C ASP A 86 10.05 28.42 -0.56
N ASN A 87 10.49 29.37 -1.39
CA ASN A 87 11.61 29.23 -2.30
C ASN A 87 12.91 29.38 -1.49
N LEU A 88 13.93 28.67 -1.93
CA LEU A 88 15.28 28.90 -1.44
C LEU A 88 15.79 30.23 -1.98
N ASP A 89 16.60 30.92 -1.18
CA ASP A 89 17.28 32.12 -1.67
C ASP A 89 18.27 31.76 -2.79
N ALA A 90 18.57 32.74 -3.67
CA ALA A 90 19.41 32.51 -4.83
C ALA A 90 20.82 32.02 -4.47
N ALA A 91 21.36 32.46 -3.32
CA ALA A 91 22.68 32.03 -2.84
C ALA A 91 22.68 30.55 -2.46
N LEU A 92 21.62 30.08 -1.80
CA LEU A 92 21.43 28.69 -1.42
C LEU A 92 21.16 27.81 -2.64
N ILE A 93 20.38 28.27 -3.62
CA ILE A 93 20.21 27.56 -4.91
C ILE A 93 21.56 27.35 -5.59
N GLN A 94 22.39 28.38 -5.65
CA GLN A 94 23.74 28.29 -6.23
C GLN A 94 24.63 27.32 -5.45
N LEU A 95 24.58 27.37 -4.12
CA LEU A 95 25.33 26.46 -3.24
C LEU A 95 24.92 25.00 -3.47
N LEU A 96 23.61 24.70 -3.47
CA LEU A 96 23.11 23.33 -3.68
C LEU A 96 23.51 22.79 -5.05
N SER A 97 23.57 23.66 -6.06
CA SER A 97 23.96 23.28 -7.42
C SER A 97 25.44 22.91 -7.56
N THR A 98 26.27 23.21 -6.56
CA THR A 98 27.73 23.03 -6.61
C THR A 98 28.27 22.09 -5.54
N GLN A 99 27.58 21.96 -4.40
CA GLN A 99 28.07 21.20 -3.24
C GLN A 99 27.81 19.69 -3.33
N TYR A 100 26.73 19.29 -3.99
CA TYR A 100 26.30 17.90 -4.04
C TYR A 100 26.83 17.15 -5.25
N HIS A 101 26.94 15.83 -5.10
CA HIS A 101 27.35 14.92 -6.16
C HIS A 101 26.43 15.08 -7.38
N PRO A 102 26.96 15.11 -8.62
CA PRO A 102 26.16 15.39 -9.83
C PRO A 102 24.97 14.46 -10.08
N ALA A 103 25.00 13.25 -9.51
CA ALA A 103 23.89 12.31 -9.59
C ALA A 103 22.65 12.72 -8.76
N ILE A 104 22.82 13.58 -7.74
CA ILE A 104 21.72 14.05 -6.90
C ILE A 104 21.01 15.21 -7.60
N LYS A 105 19.75 15.02 -7.99
CA LYS A 105 18.93 16.12 -8.51
C LYS A 105 18.46 17.01 -7.36
N VAL A 106 18.89 18.25 -7.35
CA VAL A 106 18.53 19.24 -6.33
C VAL A 106 17.41 20.20 -6.77
N SER A 107 17.02 20.17 -8.04
CA SER A 107 16.07 21.13 -8.63
C SER A 107 14.70 21.12 -7.98
N TYR A 108 14.26 19.97 -7.46
CA TYR A 108 13.05 19.87 -6.66
C TYR A 108 13.06 20.85 -5.48
N TYR A 109 14.19 20.99 -4.79
CA TYR A 109 14.29 21.78 -3.57
C TYR A 109 14.29 23.29 -3.80
N PHE A 110 14.57 23.78 -5.01
CA PHE A 110 14.64 25.22 -5.31
C PHE A 110 13.35 25.96 -4.93
N ASN A 111 12.20 25.29 -5.12
CA ASN A 111 10.88 25.84 -4.81
C ASN A 111 10.20 25.14 -3.61
N HIS A 112 10.96 24.35 -2.83
CA HIS A 112 10.45 23.55 -1.71
C HIS A 112 11.41 23.58 -0.51
N LYS A 113 11.57 24.75 0.11
CA LYS A 113 12.51 24.98 1.22
C LYS A 113 12.22 24.13 2.46
N SER A 114 10.96 23.99 2.86
CA SER A 114 10.57 23.06 3.94
C SER A 114 11.00 21.62 3.65
N ALA A 115 10.78 21.10 2.44
CA ALA A 115 11.25 19.77 2.06
C ALA A 115 12.78 19.68 2.09
N TYR A 116 13.49 20.73 1.70
CA TYR A 116 14.95 20.78 1.84
C TYR A 116 15.40 20.70 3.29
N GLN A 117 14.73 21.42 4.19
CA GLN A 117 15.06 21.39 5.62
C GLN A 117 14.86 19.99 6.23
N GLU A 118 13.77 19.32 5.87
CA GLU A 118 13.49 17.93 6.28
C GLU A 118 14.53 16.96 5.71
N ASP A 119 14.90 17.12 4.44
CA ASP A 119 15.75 16.17 3.72
C ASP A 119 17.26 16.45 3.88
N LYS A 120 17.65 17.58 4.48
CA LYS A 120 19.05 18.03 4.55
C LYS A 120 20.01 16.98 5.12
N PHE A 121 19.59 16.29 6.17
CA PHE A 121 20.38 15.21 6.77
C PHE A 121 20.63 14.08 5.76
N TYR A 122 19.58 13.63 5.07
CA TYR A 122 19.63 12.55 4.10
C TYR A 122 20.39 12.96 2.82
N LEU A 123 20.22 14.19 2.34
CA LEU A 123 21.02 14.74 1.24
C LEU A 123 22.51 14.71 1.56
N THR A 124 22.88 15.11 2.77
CA THR A 124 24.28 15.12 3.22
C THR A 124 24.85 13.70 3.29
N ALA A 125 24.10 12.76 3.86
CA ALA A 125 24.49 11.36 3.98
C ALA A 125 24.65 10.69 2.61
N LEU A 126 23.66 10.86 1.72
CA LEU A 126 23.69 10.36 0.35
C LEU A 126 24.86 10.95 -0.43
N ASN A 127 25.08 12.26 -0.33
CA ASN A 127 26.20 12.92 -0.99
C ASN A 127 27.55 12.35 -0.58
N LYS A 128 27.76 12.17 0.74
CA LYS A 128 28.99 11.57 1.26
C LYS A 128 29.19 10.16 0.70
N PHE A 129 28.14 9.35 0.70
CA PHE A 129 28.18 8.01 0.13
C PHE A 129 28.58 8.01 -1.34
N LEU A 130 27.98 8.87 -2.17
CA LEU A 130 28.28 8.95 -3.60
C LEU A 130 29.71 9.45 -3.87
N GLN A 131 30.17 10.46 -3.12
CA GLN A 131 31.53 10.98 -3.26
C GLN A 131 32.62 9.94 -2.90
N GLN A 132 32.32 9.03 -1.96
CA GLN A 132 33.23 7.96 -1.57
C GLN A 132 33.27 6.80 -2.57
N ASN A 133 32.28 6.70 -3.46
CA ASN A 133 32.10 5.58 -4.38
C ASN A 133 31.98 6.09 -5.82
N ILE A 134 33.11 6.56 -6.36
CA ILE A 134 33.21 7.19 -7.69
C ILE A 134 32.68 6.28 -8.81
N ALA A 135 32.85 4.97 -8.68
CA ALA A 135 32.32 3.97 -9.58
C ALA A 135 31.30 3.09 -8.85
N LEU A 136 30.11 3.64 -8.56
CA LEU A 136 29.02 2.88 -7.93
C LEU A 136 28.76 1.53 -8.60
N THR A 137 28.82 1.47 -9.93
CA THR A 137 28.60 0.25 -10.72
C THR A 137 29.63 -0.86 -10.47
N GLU A 138 30.76 -0.56 -9.83
CA GLU A 138 31.76 -1.56 -9.42
C GLU A 138 31.46 -2.14 -8.02
N LEU A 139 30.53 -1.54 -7.27
CA LEU A 139 30.11 -2.09 -5.99
C LEU A 139 29.22 -3.32 -6.22
N PRO A 140 29.34 -4.36 -5.39
CA PRO A 140 28.38 -5.44 -5.39
C PRO A 140 27.01 -4.88 -5.00
N ALA A 141 25.97 -5.36 -5.69
CA ALA A 141 24.60 -5.11 -5.27
C ALA A 141 24.34 -5.83 -3.94
N ILE A 142 23.78 -5.12 -2.97
CA ILE A 142 23.44 -5.65 -1.64
C ILE A 142 21.97 -5.45 -1.33
N THR A 143 21.48 -6.00 -0.22
CA THR A 143 20.07 -5.83 0.12
C THR A 143 19.76 -4.36 0.40
N VAL A 144 18.54 -3.92 0.09
CA VAL A 144 18.08 -2.55 0.34
C VAL A 144 18.24 -2.15 1.80
N ASN A 145 18.07 -3.09 2.73
CA ASN A 145 18.20 -2.86 4.15
C ASN A 145 19.65 -2.58 4.57
N GLU A 146 20.59 -3.37 4.06
CA GLU A 146 22.03 -3.16 4.28
C GLU A 146 22.49 -1.83 3.67
N ARG A 147 22.06 -1.52 2.42
CA ARG A 147 22.39 -0.24 1.78
C ARG A 147 21.78 0.94 2.52
N SER A 148 20.54 0.81 2.98
CA SER A 148 19.87 1.85 3.77
C SER A 148 20.62 2.13 5.07
N PHE A 149 21.05 1.09 5.79
CA PHE A 149 21.86 1.26 7.00
C PHE A 149 23.25 1.83 6.70
N GLN A 150 23.88 1.41 5.60
CA GLN A 150 25.18 1.93 5.18
C GLN A 150 25.14 3.44 4.92
N ILE A 151 24.08 3.94 4.26
CA ILE A 151 23.96 5.35 3.89
C ILE A 151 23.38 6.19 5.04
N PHE A 152 22.28 5.72 5.65
CA PHE A 152 21.44 6.53 6.53
C PHE A 152 21.45 6.07 8.01
N HIS A 153 22.13 4.96 8.32
CA HIS A 153 22.13 4.33 9.64
C HIS A 153 20.73 3.96 10.16
N ASP A 154 19.79 3.76 9.23
CA ASP A 154 18.45 3.24 9.47
C ASP A 154 18.16 2.18 8.41
N GLU A 155 18.08 0.92 8.84
CA GLU A 155 17.91 -0.27 8.01
C GLU A 155 16.67 -0.17 7.11
N LYS A 156 15.56 0.39 7.59
CA LYS A 156 14.27 0.33 6.87
C LYS A 156 13.93 1.63 6.18
N TRP A 157 14.81 2.62 6.26
CA TRP A 157 14.52 3.97 5.81
C TRP A 157 14.25 4.07 4.31
N LEU A 158 15.06 3.45 3.46
CA LEU A 158 14.86 3.46 2.00
C LEU A 158 13.50 2.86 1.59
N LEU A 159 13.02 1.84 2.32
CA LEU A 159 11.72 1.22 2.07
C LEU A 159 10.54 1.98 2.70
N SER A 160 10.80 2.96 3.56
CA SER A 160 9.78 3.81 4.18
C SER A 160 9.13 4.76 3.17
N LYS A 161 7.95 5.29 3.49
CA LYS A 161 7.28 6.32 2.66
C LYS A 161 8.17 7.56 2.47
N GLN A 162 8.91 7.96 3.50
CA GLN A 162 9.81 9.11 3.42
C GLN A 162 10.99 8.82 2.50
N GLY A 163 11.66 7.67 2.66
CA GLY A 163 12.79 7.28 1.82
C GLY A 163 12.44 7.14 0.34
N ARG A 164 11.29 6.54 0.01
CA ARG A 164 10.79 6.45 -1.37
C ARG A 164 10.54 7.83 -1.98
N ASN A 165 9.88 8.72 -1.24
CA ASN A 165 9.64 10.09 -1.69
C ASN A 165 10.96 10.86 -1.86
N PHE A 166 11.92 10.67 -0.95
CA PHE A 166 13.25 11.26 -1.04
C PHE A 166 13.98 10.81 -2.30
N LEU A 167 14.06 9.50 -2.56
CA LEU A 167 14.65 8.94 -3.79
C LEU A 167 14.04 9.54 -5.05
N GLN A 168 12.71 9.67 -5.09
CA GLN A 168 12.01 10.32 -6.20
C GLN A 168 12.42 11.79 -6.36
N ARG A 169 12.54 12.56 -5.27
CA ARG A 169 12.96 13.97 -5.28
C ARG A 169 14.39 14.15 -5.78
N VAL A 170 15.31 13.28 -5.33
CA VAL A 170 16.72 13.32 -5.75
C VAL A 170 16.97 12.63 -7.09
N GLY A 171 15.95 11.98 -7.66
CA GLY A 171 15.98 11.38 -8.99
C GLY A 171 16.83 10.12 -9.09
N LEU A 172 16.88 9.31 -8.03
CA LEU A 172 17.60 8.03 -7.97
C LEU A 172 16.65 6.87 -7.72
N THR A 173 17.03 5.67 -8.15
CA THR A 173 16.34 4.41 -7.84
C THR A 173 17.16 3.53 -6.87
N LEU A 174 16.63 2.37 -6.49
CA LEU A 174 17.38 1.39 -5.69
C LEU A 174 18.57 0.81 -6.48
N GLU A 175 18.38 0.62 -7.78
CA GLU A 175 19.40 0.15 -8.71
C GLU A 175 20.57 1.14 -8.84
N ASP A 176 20.29 2.44 -8.89
CA ASP A 176 21.33 3.49 -8.89
C ASP A 176 22.21 3.42 -7.63
N LEU A 177 21.63 2.97 -6.51
CA LEU A 177 22.32 2.76 -5.24
C LEU A 177 22.92 1.36 -5.11
N GLN A 178 22.93 0.54 -6.18
CA GLN A 178 23.38 -0.85 -6.17
C GLN A 178 22.76 -1.63 -5.01
N CYS A 179 21.43 -1.61 -4.92
CA CYS A 179 20.71 -2.44 -3.97
C CYS A 179 19.39 -2.98 -4.54
N TYR A 180 18.91 -4.07 -3.95
CA TYR A 180 17.70 -4.77 -4.39
C TYR A 180 16.78 -5.10 -3.20
N PRO A 181 15.45 -5.18 -3.40
CA PRO A 181 14.53 -5.61 -2.36
C PRO A 181 14.73 -7.09 -2.04
N THR A 182 14.54 -7.46 -0.78
CA THR A 182 14.49 -8.86 -0.33
C THR A 182 13.07 -9.23 0.03
N TYR A 183 12.64 -10.44 -0.31
CA TYR A 183 11.33 -10.95 0.08
C TYR A 183 11.45 -11.88 1.30
N GLU A 184 10.41 -11.92 2.13
CA GLU A 184 10.34 -12.91 3.19
C GLU A 184 10.20 -14.31 2.56
N PRO A 185 11.05 -15.29 2.91
CA PRO A 185 10.98 -16.62 2.33
C PRO A 185 9.72 -17.37 2.80
N PHE A 186 9.17 -18.21 1.91
CA PHE A 186 8.13 -19.19 2.27
C PHE A 186 8.68 -20.62 2.29
N PHE A 187 8.02 -21.51 3.02
CA PHE A 187 8.32 -22.93 2.96
C PHE A 187 7.68 -23.56 1.72
N TYR A 188 8.44 -24.36 0.98
CA TYR A 188 7.95 -25.04 -0.20
C TYR A 188 8.52 -26.46 -0.33
N PHE A 189 7.88 -27.27 -1.16
CA PHE A 189 8.37 -28.57 -1.58
C PHE A 189 8.30 -28.68 -3.10
N GLN A 190 9.46 -28.93 -3.70
CA GLN A 190 9.62 -29.03 -5.13
C GLN A 190 9.67 -30.49 -5.57
N ARG A 191 8.94 -30.81 -6.65
CA ARG A 191 9.00 -32.13 -7.29
C ARG A 191 10.32 -32.31 -8.05
N GLN A 192 10.89 -33.52 -8.00
CA GLN A 192 12.04 -33.92 -8.83
C GLN A 192 11.62 -34.28 -10.26
N ASN A 193 12.50 -34.00 -11.24
CA ASN A 193 12.30 -34.33 -12.67
C ASN A 193 11.02 -33.72 -13.29
N ARG A 194 10.87 -32.40 -13.20
CA ARG A 194 9.77 -31.65 -13.83
C ARG A 194 10.07 -31.29 -15.29
N SER A 195 9.01 -31.09 -16.08
CA SER A 195 9.13 -30.38 -17.37
C SER A 195 9.40 -28.89 -17.12
N ALA A 196 10.25 -28.28 -17.94
CA ALA A 196 10.68 -26.89 -17.75
C ALA A 196 9.69 -25.83 -18.27
N GLN A 197 8.70 -26.21 -19.10
CA GLN A 197 7.91 -25.23 -19.86
C GLN A 197 6.64 -24.75 -19.13
N GLU A 198 5.92 -25.64 -18.45
CA GLU A 198 4.68 -25.30 -17.75
C GLU A 198 4.74 -25.77 -16.30
N VAL A 199 4.57 -24.85 -15.37
CA VAL A 199 4.76 -25.09 -13.93
C VAL A 199 3.46 -24.80 -13.20
N ASN A 200 2.74 -25.85 -12.83
CA ASN A 200 1.61 -25.70 -11.91
C ASN A 200 2.12 -25.64 -10.46
N VAL A 201 1.75 -24.58 -9.75
CA VAL A 201 2.10 -24.32 -8.35
C VAL A 201 0.85 -24.46 -7.50
N LEU A 202 0.89 -25.30 -6.48
CA LEU A 202 -0.18 -25.42 -5.50
C LEU A 202 0.22 -24.69 -4.22
N ILE A 203 -0.51 -23.64 -3.86
CA ILE A 203 -0.38 -22.90 -2.61
C ILE A 203 -1.42 -23.44 -1.64
N VAL A 204 -0.98 -23.94 -0.49
CA VAL A 204 -1.86 -24.44 0.56
C VAL A 204 -1.75 -23.65 1.84
N GLU A 205 -2.88 -23.24 2.39
CA GLU A 205 -2.92 -22.36 3.57
C GLU A 205 -2.39 -23.03 4.84
N ASN A 206 -2.84 -24.25 5.17
CA ASN A 206 -2.58 -24.88 6.46
C ASN A 206 -1.41 -25.88 6.41
N LYS A 207 -0.73 -25.97 7.56
CA LYS A 207 0.50 -26.76 7.73
C LYS A 207 0.24 -28.26 7.56
N ASP A 208 -0.84 -28.79 8.14
CA ASP A 208 -1.11 -30.23 8.15
C ASP A 208 -1.49 -30.73 6.75
N THR A 209 -2.25 -29.92 6.00
CA THR A 209 -2.52 -30.16 4.57
C THR A 209 -1.23 -30.14 3.75
N PHE A 210 -0.34 -29.16 3.99
CA PHE A 210 0.98 -29.11 3.34
C PHE A 210 1.78 -30.40 3.58
N PHE A 211 1.88 -30.89 4.82
CA PHE A 211 2.62 -32.13 5.10
C PHE A 211 1.97 -33.37 4.47
N SER A 212 0.63 -33.41 4.40
CA SER A 212 -0.09 -34.49 3.74
C SER A 212 0.20 -34.54 2.23
N LEU A 213 0.09 -33.40 1.54
CA LEU A 213 0.41 -33.28 0.11
C LEU A 213 1.90 -33.51 -0.16
N LYS A 214 2.80 -32.98 0.68
CA LYS A 214 4.24 -33.24 0.58
C LYS A 214 4.54 -34.73 0.61
N LYS A 215 3.91 -35.49 1.52
CA LYS A 215 4.08 -36.95 1.61
C LYS A 215 3.58 -37.67 0.34
N LEU A 216 2.53 -37.16 -0.31
CA LEU A 216 2.05 -37.67 -1.59
C LEU A 216 3.02 -37.35 -2.73
N PHE A 217 3.53 -36.11 -2.81
CA PHE A 217 4.53 -35.72 -3.81
C PHE A 217 5.79 -36.58 -3.70
N GLN A 218 6.25 -36.88 -2.49
CA GLN A 218 7.38 -37.77 -2.22
C GLN A 218 7.15 -39.21 -2.70
N LYS A 219 5.89 -39.65 -2.80
CA LYS A 219 5.50 -40.95 -3.35
C LYS A 219 5.25 -40.92 -4.86
N GLY A 220 5.50 -39.80 -5.53
CA GLY A 220 5.24 -39.62 -6.95
C GLY A 220 3.78 -39.31 -7.28
N ILE A 221 2.97 -38.95 -6.27
CA ILE A 221 1.57 -38.54 -6.45
C ILE A 221 1.53 -37.01 -6.37
N TYR A 222 1.40 -36.38 -7.53
CA TYR A 222 1.46 -34.92 -7.69
C TYR A 222 0.43 -34.40 -8.71
N SER A 223 -0.53 -35.25 -9.13
CA SER A 223 -1.52 -34.91 -10.14
C SER A 223 -2.94 -35.17 -9.64
N TRP A 224 -3.82 -34.19 -9.86
CA TRP A 224 -5.25 -34.27 -9.56
C TRP A 224 -6.03 -33.55 -10.65
N SER A 225 -7.14 -34.14 -11.07
CA SER A 225 -8.00 -33.56 -12.11
C SER A 225 -7.23 -33.20 -13.39
N LYS A 226 -6.26 -34.05 -13.77
CA LYS A 226 -5.36 -33.87 -14.92
C LYS A 226 -4.38 -32.69 -14.79
N THR A 227 -4.28 -32.06 -13.62
CA THR A 227 -3.30 -31.00 -13.34
C THR A 227 -2.15 -31.59 -12.54
N SER A 228 -0.96 -31.68 -13.16
CA SER A 228 0.28 -32.12 -12.50
C SER A 228 1.00 -30.93 -11.89
N PHE A 229 1.22 -30.96 -10.57
CA PHE A 229 1.90 -29.91 -9.81
C PHE A 229 3.41 -30.14 -9.73
N SER A 230 4.15 -29.04 -9.91
CA SER A 230 5.62 -29.02 -9.87
C SER A 230 6.17 -28.44 -8.57
N LEU A 231 5.38 -27.59 -7.90
CA LEU A 231 5.76 -26.90 -6.67
C LEU A 231 4.57 -26.86 -5.72
N LEU A 232 4.82 -27.18 -4.45
CA LEU A 232 3.88 -27.04 -3.34
C LEU A 232 4.39 -25.92 -2.42
N ILE A 233 3.60 -24.90 -2.15
CA ILE A 233 3.93 -23.78 -1.26
C ILE A 233 3.05 -23.83 -0.02
N TYR A 234 3.65 -23.65 1.15
CA TYR A 234 2.91 -23.44 2.40
C TYR A 234 2.64 -21.93 2.58
N GLY A 235 1.36 -21.56 2.60
CA GLY A 235 0.90 -20.17 2.66
C GLY A 235 0.97 -19.53 4.06
N GLU A 236 0.74 -20.30 5.13
CA GLU A 236 0.79 -19.78 6.50
C GLU A 236 -0.21 -18.62 6.72
N GLY A 237 -1.44 -18.79 6.24
CA GLY A 237 -2.50 -17.78 6.29
C GLY A 237 -2.12 -16.51 5.51
N LYS A 238 -2.39 -15.33 6.08
CA LYS A 238 -2.10 -14.00 5.47
C LYS A 238 -0.62 -13.73 5.20
N LYS A 239 0.29 -14.53 5.76
CA LYS A 239 1.73 -14.33 5.54
C LYS A 239 2.10 -14.47 4.07
N ILE A 240 1.41 -15.37 3.35
CA ILE A 240 1.65 -15.58 1.91
C ILE A 240 1.53 -14.30 1.09
N GLU A 241 0.65 -13.38 1.47
CA GLU A 241 0.47 -12.09 0.76
C GLU A 241 1.78 -11.28 0.68
N LYS A 242 2.65 -11.41 1.69
CA LYS A 242 3.93 -10.72 1.76
C LYS A 242 5.10 -11.56 1.24
N SER A 243 5.07 -12.86 1.47
CA SER A 243 6.15 -13.76 1.07
C SER A 243 6.03 -14.23 -0.39
N PHE A 244 4.87 -14.11 -1.03
CA PHE A 244 4.63 -14.67 -2.38
C PHE A 244 5.66 -14.22 -3.42
N SER A 245 6.13 -12.97 -3.36
CA SER A 245 7.18 -12.44 -4.24
C SER A 245 8.50 -13.21 -4.18
N PHE A 246 8.76 -13.96 -3.10
CA PHE A 246 9.91 -14.87 -2.99
C PHE A 246 9.92 -15.95 -4.09
N PHE A 247 8.79 -16.28 -4.70
CA PHE A 247 8.73 -17.21 -5.84
C PHE A 247 9.69 -16.79 -6.97
N TRP A 248 9.84 -15.48 -7.19
CA TRP A 248 10.71 -14.95 -8.24
C TRP A 248 12.21 -15.03 -7.89
N GLU A 249 12.57 -15.29 -6.64
CA GLU A 249 13.95 -15.59 -6.24
C GLU A 249 14.36 -17.02 -6.62
N LEU A 250 13.39 -17.92 -6.82
CA LEU A 250 13.64 -19.29 -7.22
C LEU A 250 14.08 -19.34 -8.70
N GLU A 251 15.39 -19.36 -8.94
CA GLU A 251 15.99 -19.25 -10.28
C GLU A 251 15.42 -20.25 -11.29
N GLU A 252 15.11 -21.44 -10.82
CA GLU A 252 14.59 -22.52 -11.66
C GLU A 252 13.17 -22.26 -12.21
N TYR A 253 12.47 -21.24 -11.70
CA TYR A 253 11.12 -20.86 -12.10
C TYR A 253 11.03 -19.48 -12.78
N LYS A 254 12.12 -18.69 -12.77
CA LYS A 254 12.15 -17.31 -13.32
C LYS A 254 11.67 -17.21 -14.78
N ASN A 255 11.96 -18.22 -15.60
CA ASN A 255 11.59 -18.26 -17.02
C ASN A 255 10.44 -19.24 -17.33
N SER A 256 9.79 -19.78 -16.30
CA SER A 256 8.70 -20.75 -16.49
C SER A 256 7.36 -20.03 -16.67
N ASN A 257 6.48 -20.61 -17.48
CA ASN A 257 5.08 -20.20 -17.48
C ASN A 257 4.39 -20.85 -16.26
N ALA A 258 4.35 -20.11 -15.15
CA ALA A 258 3.82 -20.60 -13.89
C ALA A 258 2.32 -20.30 -13.76
N ILE A 259 1.53 -21.35 -13.49
CA ILE A 259 0.10 -21.26 -13.21
C ILE A 259 -0.09 -21.57 -11.73
N PHE A 260 -0.75 -20.67 -11.02
CA PHE A 260 -0.89 -20.76 -9.57
C PHE A 260 -2.29 -21.17 -9.17
N TYR A 261 -2.34 -22.11 -8.24
CA TYR A 261 -3.57 -22.62 -7.65
C TYR A 261 -3.53 -22.42 -6.15
N TYR A 262 -4.62 -21.93 -5.57
CA TYR A 262 -4.79 -21.74 -4.14
C TYR A 262 -5.79 -22.74 -3.59
N PHE A 263 -5.44 -23.34 -2.46
CA PHE A 263 -6.35 -24.14 -1.65
C PHE A 263 -6.17 -23.71 -0.20
N GLY A 264 -7.23 -23.22 0.42
CA GLY A 264 -7.26 -22.83 1.83
C GLY A 264 -8.55 -23.30 2.49
N ASP A 265 -8.79 -22.83 3.70
CA ASP A 265 -10.07 -23.07 4.37
C ASP A 265 -11.20 -22.46 3.52
N LEU A 266 -12.33 -23.17 3.43
CA LEU A 266 -13.52 -22.62 2.78
C LEU A 266 -14.32 -21.84 3.82
N ASP A 267 -13.85 -20.62 4.08
CA ASP A 267 -14.46 -19.63 4.96
C ASP A 267 -14.24 -18.21 4.41
N LEU A 268 -14.69 -17.16 5.12
CA LEU A 268 -14.52 -15.78 4.62
C LEU A 268 -13.05 -15.32 4.67
N GLU A 269 -12.23 -15.85 5.58
CA GLU A 269 -10.83 -15.46 5.73
C GLU A 269 -9.94 -16.10 4.66
N GLY A 270 -10.09 -17.40 4.39
CA GLY A 270 -9.43 -18.12 3.31
C GLY A 270 -9.79 -17.56 1.92
N VAL A 271 -11.07 -17.19 1.71
CA VAL A 271 -11.50 -16.49 0.49
C VAL A 271 -10.84 -15.12 0.37
N LEU A 272 -10.72 -14.36 1.47
CA LEU A 272 -10.06 -13.06 1.47
C LEU A 272 -8.55 -13.19 1.18
N ILE A 273 -7.87 -14.18 1.75
CA ILE A 273 -6.44 -14.44 1.49
C ILE A 273 -6.21 -14.73 0.00
N TRP A 274 -7.03 -15.61 -0.59
CA TRP A 274 -6.98 -15.85 -2.04
C TRP A 274 -7.22 -14.56 -2.83
N TYR A 275 -8.21 -13.77 -2.43
CA TYR A 275 -8.58 -12.54 -3.14
C TYR A 275 -7.44 -11.50 -3.12
N GLU A 276 -6.77 -11.31 -1.99
CA GLU A 276 -5.62 -10.41 -1.90
C GLU A 276 -4.40 -10.95 -2.66
N LEU A 277 -4.22 -12.27 -2.71
CA LEU A 277 -3.19 -12.90 -3.52
C LEU A 277 -3.41 -12.68 -5.03
N GLN A 278 -4.62 -12.91 -5.55
CA GLN A 278 -4.88 -12.75 -6.99
C GLN A 278 -4.82 -11.28 -7.45
N ARG A 279 -4.89 -10.31 -6.53
CA ARG A 279 -4.72 -8.88 -6.85
C ARG A 279 -3.29 -8.47 -7.21
N GLN A 280 -2.32 -9.37 -7.08
CA GLN A 280 -0.96 -9.12 -7.54
C GLN A 280 -0.98 -9.06 -9.09
N GLU A 281 -0.85 -7.86 -9.66
CA GLU A 281 -1.15 -7.56 -11.09
C GLU A 281 -0.36 -8.41 -12.12
N TRP A 282 0.69 -9.09 -11.69
CA TRP A 282 1.61 -9.86 -12.52
C TRP A 282 1.36 -11.36 -12.50
N VAL A 283 0.36 -11.88 -11.77
CA VAL A 283 0.11 -13.33 -11.66
C VAL A 283 -1.37 -13.69 -11.63
N ASP A 284 -1.74 -14.73 -12.37
CA ASP A 284 -3.08 -15.33 -12.32
C ASP A 284 -3.09 -16.48 -11.29
N ILE A 285 -3.79 -16.26 -10.16
CA ILE A 285 -3.91 -17.21 -9.05
C ILE A 285 -5.36 -17.67 -8.93
N LYS A 286 -5.62 -18.95 -9.19
CA LYS A 286 -6.97 -19.52 -9.22
C LYS A 286 -7.26 -20.35 -7.99
N PRO A 287 -8.49 -20.40 -7.48
CA PRO A 287 -8.88 -21.45 -6.54
C PRO A 287 -8.69 -22.81 -7.20
N PHE A 288 -8.15 -23.80 -6.47
CA PHE A 288 -8.13 -25.18 -6.97
C PHE A 288 -9.50 -25.82 -6.78
N VAL A 289 -10.41 -25.50 -7.69
CA VAL A 289 -11.85 -25.83 -7.63
C VAL A 289 -12.10 -27.29 -7.29
N PHE A 290 -11.33 -28.22 -7.86
CA PHE A 290 -11.48 -29.65 -7.63
C PHE A 290 -11.42 -30.04 -6.14
N PHE A 291 -10.49 -29.46 -5.36
CA PHE A 291 -10.39 -29.74 -3.93
C PHE A 291 -11.52 -29.08 -3.14
N TYR A 292 -11.92 -27.87 -3.49
CA TYR A 292 -13.07 -27.21 -2.87
C TYR A 292 -14.37 -27.98 -3.11
N GLU A 293 -14.62 -28.44 -4.34
CA GLU A 293 -15.79 -29.28 -4.66
C GLU A 293 -15.76 -30.60 -3.91
N ALA A 294 -14.59 -31.24 -3.78
CA ALA A 294 -14.44 -32.45 -2.97
C ALA A 294 -14.78 -32.22 -1.48
N LEU A 295 -14.37 -31.08 -0.90
CA LEU A 295 -14.76 -30.70 0.46
C LEU A 295 -16.27 -30.50 0.58
N ILE A 296 -16.86 -29.74 -0.33
CA ILE A 296 -18.30 -29.41 -0.32
C ILE A 296 -19.12 -30.69 -0.42
N ASN A 297 -18.84 -31.52 -1.43
CA ASN A 297 -19.57 -32.77 -1.68
C ASN A 297 -19.53 -33.70 -0.48
N LYS A 298 -18.41 -33.73 0.25
CA LYS A 298 -18.24 -34.63 1.38
C LYS A 298 -18.75 -34.07 2.71
N TYR A 299 -18.57 -32.78 2.98
CA TYR A 299 -18.69 -32.24 4.34
C TYR A 299 -19.66 -31.07 4.49
N LEU A 300 -20.28 -30.55 3.43
CA LEU A 300 -21.21 -29.41 3.54
C LEU A 300 -22.31 -29.63 4.59
N HIS A 301 -22.82 -30.85 4.71
CA HIS A 301 -23.87 -31.22 5.67
C HIS A 301 -23.41 -31.19 7.14
N VAL A 302 -22.10 -31.19 7.41
CA VAL A 302 -21.51 -31.08 8.75
C VAL A 302 -20.68 -29.79 8.92
N ALA A 303 -20.86 -28.80 8.04
CA ALA A 303 -20.20 -27.51 8.13
C ALA A 303 -20.44 -26.87 9.51
N ARG A 304 -19.39 -26.29 10.09
CA ARG A 304 -19.41 -25.77 11.47
C ARG A 304 -19.46 -24.25 11.46
N PRO A 305 -20.10 -23.61 12.45
CA PRO A 305 -20.03 -22.16 12.59
C PRO A 305 -18.65 -21.71 13.07
N ILE A 306 -18.22 -20.55 12.57
CA ILE A 306 -17.01 -19.87 13.04
C ILE A 306 -17.39 -19.05 14.28
N LYS A 307 -16.60 -19.17 15.35
CA LYS A 307 -16.88 -18.48 16.64
C LYS A 307 -16.54 -16.99 16.62
N LYS A 308 -15.70 -16.57 15.68
CA LYS A 308 -15.21 -15.21 15.53
C LYS A 308 -16.03 -14.51 14.44
N GLU A 309 -16.42 -13.27 14.69
CA GLU A 309 -17.02 -12.44 13.65
C GLU A 309 -15.97 -12.13 12.57
N GLN A 310 -16.27 -12.51 11.33
CA GLN A 310 -15.48 -12.21 10.16
C GLN A 310 -16.18 -11.11 9.35
N LYS A 311 -15.42 -10.14 8.85
CA LYS A 311 -15.96 -9.09 7.98
C LYS A 311 -16.16 -9.68 6.59
N ILE A 312 -17.38 -9.59 6.08
CA ILE A 312 -17.68 -9.99 4.70
C ILE A 312 -17.11 -8.94 3.75
N SER A 313 -16.29 -9.38 2.79
CA SER A 313 -15.99 -8.64 1.57
C SER A 313 -16.81 -9.25 0.44
N GLU A 314 -17.85 -8.53 0.00
CA GLU A 314 -18.71 -8.99 -1.08
C GLU A 314 -17.93 -9.12 -2.39
N GLU A 315 -16.95 -8.23 -2.63
CA GLU A 315 -16.09 -8.26 -3.80
C GLU A 315 -15.25 -9.55 -3.84
N ALA A 316 -14.64 -9.93 -2.71
CA ALA A 316 -13.83 -11.13 -2.60
C ALA A 316 -14.67 -12.40 -2.83
N VAL A 317 -15.84 -12.47 -2.20
CA VAL A 317 -16.76 -13.60 -2.35
C VAL A 317 -17.24 -13.71 -3.79
N GLN A 318 -17.70 -12.61 -4.40
CA GLN A 318 -18.17 -12.62 -5.78
C GLN A 318 -17.09 -13.09 -6.75
N ALA A 319 -15.86 -12.55 -6.62
CA ALA A 319 -14.73 -12.96 -7.46
C ALA A 319 -14.46 -14.47 -7.31
N PHE A 320 -14.42 -14.98 -6.08
CA PHE A 320 -14.16 -16.40 -5.81
C PHE A 320 -15.21 -17.31 -6.45
N LEU A 321 -16.50 -16.96 -6.33
CA LEU A 321 -17.60 -17.75 -6.86
C LEU A 321 -17.59 -17.85 -8.40
N THR A 322 -16.99 -16.89 -9.11
CA THR A 322 -16.91 -16.96 -10.59
C THR A 322 -16.12 -18.17 -11.12
N HIS A 323 -15.31 -18.81 -10.28
CA HIS A 323 -14.54 -20.01 -10.65
C HIS A 323 -15.34 -21.31 -10.55
N PHE A 324 -16.52 -21.28 -9.93
CA PHE A 324 -17.31 -22.48 -9.62
C PHE A 324 -18.52 -22.60 -10.54
N SER A 325 -19.06 -23.82 -10.65
CA SER A 325 -20.38 -24.04 -11.27
C SER A 325 -21.47 -23.27 -10.51
N THR A 326 -22.62 -23.04 -11.15
CA THR A 326 -23.76 -22.34 -10.53
C THR A 326 -24.17 -23.02 -9.21
N ASP A 327 -24.33 -24.34 -9.23
CA ASP A 327 -24.77 -25.11 -8.06
C ASP A 327 -23.75 -25.03 -6.91
N ALA A 328 -22.46 -25.19 -7.20
CA ALA A 328 -21.40 -25.06 -6.19
C ALA A 328 -21.33 -23.62 -5.65
N SER A 329 -21.49 -22.62 -6.51
CA SER A 329 -21.46 -21.21 -6.12
C SER A 329 -22.59 -20.86 -5.16
N GLU A 330 -23.81 -21.34 -5.43
CA GLU A 330 -24.96 -21.14 -4.54
C GLU A 330 -24.75 -21.79 -3.17
N ALA A 331 -24.21 -23.02 -3.16
CA ALA A 331 -23.91 -23.74 -1.93
C ALA A 331 -22.85 -23.01 -1.08
N ILE A 332 -21.74 -22.57 -1.70
CA ILE A 332 -20.67 -21.81 -1.03
C ILE A 332 -21.22 -20.48 -0.51
N SER A 333 -21.94 -19.72 -1.34
CA SER A 333 -22.51 -18.42 -0.95
C SER A 333 -23.43 -18.54 0.27
N LYS A 334 -24.30 -19.56 0.28
CA LYS A 334 -25.18 -19.83 1.42
C LYS A 334 -24.40 -20.18 2.68
N MET A 335 -23.39 -21.04 2.56
CA MET A 335 -22.55 -21.46 3.67
C MET A 335 -21.82 -20.26 4.31
N LEU A 336 -21.17 -19.43 3.50
CA LEU A 336 -20.41 -18.26 3.96
C LEU A 336 -21.32 -17.22 4.62
N ARG A 337 -22.52 -16.97 4.06
CA ARG A 337 -23.51 -16.05 4.67
C ARG A 337 -24.02 -16.53 6.03
N CYS A 338 -24.07 -17.84 6.24
CA CYS A 338 -24.40 -18.43 7.54
C CYS A 338 -23.20 -18.49 8.50
N ASN A 339 -22.06 -17.88 8.15
CA ASN A 339 -20.81 -17.90 8.91
C ASN A 339 -20.34 -19.34 9.24
N LEU A 340 -20.57 -20.26 8.30
CA LEU A 340 -20.12 -21.64 8.37
C LEU A 340 -18.79 -21.80 7.61
N TYR A 341 -17.98 -22.77 8.00
CA TYR A 341 -16.75 -23.12 7.30
C TYR A 341 -16.59 -24.62 7.08
N LEU A 342 -15.76 -24.94 6.08
CA LEU A 342 -15.15 -26.26 5.90
C LEU A 342 -13.63 -26.14 6.02
N PRO A 343 -12.99 -26.83 6.99
CA PRO A 343 -11.55 -26.78 7.14
C PRO A 343 -10.86 -27.51 5.97
N GLN A 344 -9.71 -26.99 5.57
CA GLN A 344 -8.85 -27.55 4.54
C GLN A 344 -8.47 -29.01 4.87
N GLU A 345 -8.25 -29.32 6.16
CA GLU A 345 -7.91 -30.66 6.67
C GLU A 345 -9.03 -31.70 6.49
N GLY A 346 -10.23 -31.27 6.08
CA GLY A 346 -11.29 -32.20 5.67
C GLY A 346 -10.84 -33.14 4.56
N LEU A 347 -9.97 -32.66 3.64
CA LEU A 347 -9.23 -33.50 2.71
C LEU A 347 -7.94 -34.00 3.36
N ASN A 348 -8.09 -35.00 4.23
CA ASN A 348 -6.95 -35.65 4.84
C ASN A 348 -6.09 -36.42 3.80
N TYR A 349 -4.92 -36.91 4.24
CA TYR A 349 -3.99 -37.67 3.42
C TYR A 349 -4.66 -38.81 2.61
N GLN A 350 -5.57 -39.57 3.22
CA GLN A 350 -6.20 -40.71 2.56
C GLN A 350 -7.08 -40.23 1.40
N LEU A 351 -7.89 -39.20 1.62
CA LEU A 351 -8.78 -38.67 0.58
C LEU A 351 -8.01 -38.01 -0.55
N LEU A 352 -6.97 -37.24 -0.23
CA LEU A 352 -6.09 -36.68 -1.25
C LEU A 352 -5.44 -37.77 -2.11
N ASN A 353 -5.10 -38.92 -1.52
CA ASN A 353 -4.57 -40.07 -2.25
C ASN A 353 -5.64 -40.79 -3.10
N GLU A 354 -6.88 -40.87 -2.63
CA GLU A 354 -8.00 -41.47 -3.38
C GLU A 354 -8.42 -40.60 -4.58
N LEU A 355 -8.25 -39.28 -4.47
CA LEU A 355 -8.61 -38.31 -5.50
C LEU A 355 -7.53 -38.10 -6.58
N SER A 356 -6.34 -38.69 -6.44
CA SER A 356 -5.25 -38.50 -7.41
C SER A 356 -5.51 -39.20 -8.75
N ASP A 357 -4.88 -38.68 -9.81
CA ASP A 357 -4.98 -39.21 -11.17
C ASP A 357 -4.39 -40.63 -11.36
#